data_AF-A0A4V1ZT77-F1
#
_entry.id   AF-A0A4V1ZT77-F1
#
_cell.length_a   1.000
_cell.length_b   1.000
_cell.length_c   1.000
_cell.angle_alpha   90.00
_cell.angle_beta   90.00
_cell.angle_gamma   90.00
#
_symmetry.space_group_name_H-M   'P 1'
#
loop_
_entity.id
_entity.type
_entity.pdbx_description
1 polymer ?
#
loop_
_entity_poly.entity_id
_entity_poly.type
_entity_poly.pdbx_seq_one_letter_code
_entity_poly.pdbx_strand_id
1 'polypeptide(L)'
;STLAVENLRAGEELEVMPPAGHFHTALHPAQTKHYVAFAAGSGITPIFSIVKTVLLTEPGSRVTLVYGNRGRNSIIFKEALEALKNKFLHRLSVYHILSREQGDADLLFGRIDEEKARQFLTKVLPARQIDECFICGPEDMVRGVRAALAEAGVASEKVHFELFGSATAGATQATKTKLPPAGADDKKSVVTLKLDGGARQLAMSYSATPSSTRPWKAASTRRIPAKTACAAPASPV
;
A
#
# COMPACT_ATOMS: atom_id res chain seq x y z
N SER A 1 11.09 -9.75 -3.82
CA SER A 1 11.42 -8.77 -4.88
C SER A 1 12.83 -8.96 -5.41
N THR A 2 13.85 -9.14 -4.55
CA THR A 2 15.27 -9.25 -4.96
C THR A 2 15.54 -10.32 -6.01
N LEU A 3 15.04 -11.55 -5.84
CA LEU A 3 15.17 -12.63 -6.85
C LEU A 3 14.66 -12.20 -8.23
N ALA A 4 13.50 -11.56 -8.30
CA ALA A 4 12.88 -11.14 -9.54
C ALA A 4 13.62 -9.98 -10.23
N VAL A 5 14.31 -9.14 -9.46
CA VAL A 5 15.03 -7.97 -9.99
C VAL A 5 16.46 -8.33 -10.38
N GLU A 6 17.12 -9.23 -9.66
CA GLU A 6 18.56 -9.47 -9.80
C GLU A 6 18.89 -10.76 -10.57
N ASN A 7 18.03 -11.77 -10.54
CA ASN A 7 18.41 -13.12 -10.98
C ASN A 7 17.62 -13.67 -12.18
N LEU A 8 16.47 -13.07 -12.53
CA LEU A 8 15.68 -13.51 -13.69
C LEU A 8 16.34 -13.12 -15.01
N ARG A 9 16.43 -14.07 -15.94
CA ARG A 9 16.94 -13.86 -17.30
C ARG A 9 15.88 -14.13 -18.36
N ALA A 10 16.04 -13.49 -19.52
CA ALA A 10 15.19 -13.77 -20.67
C ALA A 10 15.32 -15.24 -21.09
N GLY A 11 14.19 -15.92 -21.29
CA GLY A 11 14.14 -17.34 -21.63
C GLY A 11 13.92 -18.28 -20.44
N GLU A 12 13.90 -17.78 -19.21
CA GLU A 12 13.50 -18.59 -18.05
C GLU A 12 11.98 -18.82 -18.01
N GLU A 13 11.58 -20.04 -17.68
CA GLU A 13 10.19 -20.40 -17.45
C GLU A 13 9.82 -20.20 -15.98
N LEU A 14 8.66 -19.61 -15.74
CA LEU A 14 8.14 -19.34 -14.40
C LEU A 14 6.78 -20.01 -14.22
N GLU A 15 6.63 -20.75 -13.12
CA GLU A 15 5.33 -21.24 -12.71
C GLU A 15 4.48 -20.07 -12.18
N VAL A 16 3.30 -19.89 -12.77
CA VAL A 16 2.35 -18.85 -12.38
C VAL A 16 1.00 -19.49 -12.04
N MET A 17 0.37 -18.97 -10.99
CA MET A 17 -0.99 -19.36 -10.65
C MET A 17 -2.01 -18.64 -11.54
N PRO A 18 -3.22 -19.18 -11.74
CA PRO A 18 -4.33 -18.43 -12.33
C PRO A 18 -4.59 -17.12 -11.57
N PRO A 19 -5.11 -16.09 -12.26
CA PRO A 19 -5.45 -14.83 -11.60
C PRO A 19 -6.47 -15.07 -10.49
N ALA A 20 -6.24 -14.44 -9.34
CA ALA A 20 -7.12 -14.49 -8.18
C ALA A 20 -7.24 -13.08 -7.58
N GLY A 21 -8.42 -12.76 -7.03
CA GLY A 21 -8.67 -11.48 -6.37
C GLY A 21 -10.08 -10.95 -6.64
N HIS A 22 -10.49 -9.97 -5.83
CA HIS A 22 -11.81 -9.33 -5.90
C HIS A 22 -11.72 -7.84 -6.27
N PHE A 23 -10.55 -7.38 -6.71
CA PHE A 23 -10.31 -5.97 -7.03
C PHE A 23 -10.80 -5.64 -8.45
N HIS A 24 -12.11 -5.77 -8.66
CA HIS A 24 -12.79 -5.53 -9.92
C HIS A 24 -14.26 -5.12 -9.67
N THR A 25 -14.93 -4.60 -10.69
CA THR A 25 -16.38 -4.41 -10.70
C THR A 25 -16.97 -4.92 -12.00
N ALA A 26 -18.27 -5.19 -12.01
CA ALA A 26 -18.97 -5.61 -13.22
C ALA A 26 -19.06 -4.43 -14.19
N LEU A 27 -18.66 -4.67 -15.44
CA LEU A 27 -18.67 -3.69 -16.51
C LEU A 27 -19.73 -4.05 -17.55
N HIS A 28 -20.43 -3.05 -18.07
CA HIS A 28 -21.40 -3.26 -19.14
C HIS A 28 -21.47 -2.06 -20.10
N PRO A 29 -21.51 -2.26 -21.43
CA PRO A 29 -21.48 -1.15 -22.38
C PRO A 29 -22.58 -0.09 -22.24
N ALA A 30 -23.74 -0.47 -21.69
CA ALA A 30 -24.85 0.45 -21.42
C ALA A 30 -24.68 1.29 -20.13
N GLN A 31 -23.66 1.01 -19.31
CA GLN A 31 -23.39 1.78 -18.10
C GLN A 31 -22.84 3.17 -18.46
N THR A 32 -23.18 4.14 -17.62
CA THR A 32 -22.64 5.50 -17.68
C THR A 32 -22.31 5.89 -16.24
N LYS A 33 -21.09 5.55 -15.84
CA LYS A 33 -20.58 5.71 -14.47
C LYS A 33 -19.39 6.67 -14.43
N HIS A 34 -19.17 7.28 -13.27
CA HIS A 34 -17.92 7.95 -12.95
C HIS A 34 -17.10 7.12 -11.98
N TYR A 35 -15.99 6.61 -12.50
CA TYR A 35 -14.98 5.88 -11.74
C TYR A 35 -13.95 6.83 -11.17
N VAL A 36 -13.64 6.68 -9.89
CA VAL A 36 -12.53 7.38 -9.24
C VAL A 36 -11.47 6.37 -8.83
N ALA A 37 -10.21 6.69 -9.04
CA ALA A 37 -9.10 5.84 -8.64
C ALA A 37 -8.06 6.63 -7.86
N PHE A 38 -7.64 6.11 -6.71
CA PHE A 38 -6.53 6.62 -5.92
C PHE A 38 -5.39 5.59 -5.95
N ALA A 39 -4.27 5.99 -6.54
CA ALA A 39 -3.09 5.13 -6.65
C ALA A 39 -1.86 5.81 -6.05
N ALA A 40 -0.91 5.02 -5.54
CA ALA A 40 0.42 5.53 -5.23
C ALA A 40 1.53 4.51 -5.53
N GLY A 41 2.63 5.00 -6.11
CA GLY A 41 3.76 4.17 -6.51
C GLY A 41 3.34 3.00 -7.42
N SER A 42 3.76 1.79 -7.06
CA SER A 42 3.42 0.55 -7.80
C SER A 42 1.96 0.13 -7.69
N GLY A 43 1.17 0.74 -6.79
CA GLY A 43 -0.28 0.54 -6.73
C GLY A 43 -1.01 0.98 -8.00
N ILE A 44 -0.32 1.68 -8.91
CA ILE A 44 -0.84 2.00 -10.24
C ILE A 44 -1.07 0.76 -11.10
N THR A 45 -0.38 -0.36 -10.87
CA THR A 45 -0.43 -1.52 -11.78
C THR A 45 -1.84 -2.12 -11.94
N PRO A 46 -2.55 -2.48 -10.84
CA PRO A 46 -3.93 -2.95 -10.98
C PRO A 46 -4.86 -1.82 -11.43
N ILE A 47 -4.66 -0.60 -10.93
CA ILE A 47 -5.47 0.57 -11.28
C ILE A 47 -5.40 0.89 -12.77
N PHE A 48 -4.22 0.85 -13.38
CA PHE A 48 -4.04 1.13 -14.81
C PHE A 48 -4.78 0.12 -15.68
N SER A 49 -4.74 -1.16 -15.29
CA SER A 49 -5.52 -2.22 -15.95
C SER A 49 -7.02 -1.99 -15.85
N ILE A 50 -7.52 -1.60 -14.67
CA ILE A 50 -8.94 -1.27 -14.45
C ILE A 50 -9.35 -0.05 -15.29
N VAL A 51 -8.59 1.05 -15.22
CA VAL A 51 -8.86 2.29 -15.98
C VAL A 51 -8.94 2.00 -17.48
N LYS A 52 -7.97 1.26 -18.03
CA LYS A 52 -7.99 0.86 -19.45
C LYS A 52 -9.25 0.05 -19.79
N THR A 53 -9.58 -0.92 -18.96
CA THR A 53 -10.72 -1.81 -19.20
C THR A 53 -12.05 -1.04 -19.15
N VAL A 54 -12.25 -0.16 -18.17
CA VAL A 54 -13.43 0.71 -18.08
C VAL A 54 -13.58 1.56 -19.34
N LEU A 55 -12.50 2.26 -19.75
CA LEU A 55 -12.55 3.18 -20.90
C LEU A 55 -12.88 2.46 -22.22
N LEU A 56 -12.44 1.21 -22.36
CA LEU A 56 -12.68 0.37 -23.54
C LEU A 56 -14.07 -0.27 -23.53
N THR A 57 -14.57 -0.70 -22.37
CA THR A 57 -15.80 -1.49 -22.26
C THR A 57 -17.05 -0.62 -22.11
N GLU A 58 -16.96 0.51 -21.42
CA GLU A 58 -18.11 1.35 -21.07
C GLU A 58 -18.02 2.73 -21.74
N PRO A 59 -18.49 2.90 -23.00
CA PRO A 59 -18.28 4.12 -23.77
C PRO A 59 -18.87 5.40 -23.13
N GLY A 60 -19.91 5.27 -22.31
CA GLY A 60 -20.51 6.39 -21.57
C GLY A 60 -19.77 6.76 -20.29
N SER A 61 -18.93 5.88 -19.76
CA SER A 61 -18.28 6.07 -18.46
C SER A 61 -17.03 6.93 -18.56
N ARG A 62 -16.72 7.63 -17.47
CA ARG A 62 -15.52 8.47 -17.30
C ARG A 62 -14.71 8.05 -16.08
N VAL A 63 -13.43 8.36 -16.08
CA VAL A 63 -12.48 7.98 -15.04
C VAL A 63 -11.67 9.19 -14.57
N THR A 64 -11.60 9.38 -13.26
CA THR A 64 -10.64 10.29 -12.64
C THR A 64 -9.61 9.53 -11.83
N LEU A 65 -8.35 9.67 -12.18
CA LEU A 65 -7.21 9.06 -11.49
C LEU A 65 -6.45 10.12 -10.69
N VAL A 66 -6.33 9.91 -9.38
CA VAL A 66 -5.45 10.67 -8.48
C VAL A 66 -4.24 9.79 -8.16
N TYR A 67 -3.05 10.19 -8.65
CA TYR A 67 -1.86 9.34 -8.63
C TYR A 67 -0.67 9.97 -7.91
N GLY A 68 -0.35 9.44 -6.73
CA GLY A 68 0.74 9.87 -5.87
C GLY A 68 2.10 9.26 -6.23
N ASN A 69 3.10 10.10 -6.46
CA ASN A 69 4.47 9.72 -6.81
C ASN A 69 5.51 10.56 -6.05
N ARG A 70 6.76 10.09 -6.00
CA ARG A 70 7.83 10.88 -5.34
C ARG A 70 8.20 12.10 -6.18
N GLY A 71 8.31 11.92 -7.49
CA GLY A 71 8.65 12.93 -8.48
C GLY A 71 8.30 12.46 -9.90
N ARG A 72 8.46 13.31 -10.91
CA ARG A 72 8.06 13.02 -12.30
C ARG A 72 8.76 11.80 -12.88
N ASN A 73 10.03 11.60 -12.54
CA ASN A 73 10.84 10.47 -13.01
C ASN A 73 10.49 9.14 -12.31
N SER A 74 9.65 9.17 -11.28
CA SER A 74 9.22 7.98 -10.54
C SER A 74 7.83 7.49 -10.94
N ILE A 75 7.17 8.18 -11.88
CA ILE A 75 5.82 7.85 -12.33
C ILE A 75 5.90 6.57 -13.18
N ILE A 76 5.35 5.48 -12.65
CA ILE A 76 5.25 4.21 -13.38
C ILE A 76 4.15 4.36 -14.44
N PHE A 77 4.40 3.88 -15.66
CA PHE A 77 3.50 4.01 -16.82
C PHE A 77 3.20 5.45 -17.27
N LYS A 78 4.11 6.41 -17.05
CA LYS A 78 3.90 7.81 -17.42
C LYS A 78 3.48 8.00 -18.88
N GLU A 79 4.28 7.54 -19.83
CA GLU A 79 4.04 7.71 -21.27
C GLU A 79 2.76 6.98 -21.70
N ALA A 80 2.51 5.80 -21.11
CA ALA A 80 1.32 5.01 -21.39
C ALA A 80 0.04 5.68 -20.85
N LEU A 81 0.09 6.34 -19.70
CA LEU A 81 -1.00 7.14 -19.14
C LEU A 81 -1.27 8.39 -19.99
N GLU A 82 -0.22 9.08 -20.43
CA GLU A 82 -0.34 10.23 -21.33
C GLU A 82 -0.99 9.84 -22.67
N ALA A 83 -0.54 8.73 -23.27
CA ALA A 83 -1.14 8.19 -24.49
C ALA A 83 -2.61 7.79 -24.27
N LEU A 84 -2.93 7.17 -23.14
CA LEU A 84 -4.30 6.79 -22.80
C LEU A 84 -5.20 8.02 -22.62
N LYS A 85 -4.70 9.06 -21.92
CA LYS A 85 -5.40 10.33 -21.75
C LYS A 85 -5.65 11.01 -23.10
N ASN A 86 -4.67 11.03 -24.01
CA ASN A 86 -4.83 11.60 -25.35
C ASN A 86 -5.85 10.83 -26.21
N LYS A 87 -5.99 9.52 -25.99
CA LYS A 87 -7.02 8.71 -26.66
C LYS A 87 -8.43 8.98 -26.10
N PHE A 88 -8.55 9.33 -24.83
CA PHE A 88 -9.81 9.48 -24.10
C PHE A 88 -9.94 10.87 -23.45
N LEU A 89 -9.65 11.94 -24.19
CA LEU A 89 -9.50 13.32 -23.67
C LEU A 89 -10.65 13.81 -22.77
N HIS A 90 -11.89 13.46 -23.10
CA HIS A 90 -13.07 13.90 -22.34
C HIS A 90 -13.52 12.90 -21.26
N ARG A 91 -12.86 11.74 -21.18
CA ARG A 91 -13.28 10.60 -20.36
C ARG A 91 -12.21 10.18 -19.36
N LEU A 92 -10.96 10.62 -19.50
CA LEU A 92 -9.89 10.32 -18.56
C LEU A 92 -9.23 11.61 -18.05
N SER A 93 -9.37 11.86 -16.76
CA SER A 93 -8.66 12.92 -16.04
C SER A 93 -7.60 12.30 -15.13
N VAL A 94 -6.35 12.77 -15.21
CA VAL A 94 -5.24 12.28 -14.38
C VAL A 94 -4.63 13.44 -13.61
N TYR A 95 -4.60 13.31 -12.28
CA TYR A 95 -4.00 14.26 -11.35
C TYR A 95 -2.79 13.61 -10.69
N HIS A 96 -1.60 14.11 -11.04
CA HIS A 96 -0.37 13.67 -10.38
C HIS A 96 -0.12 14.49 -9.11
N ILE A 97 0.08 13.79 -7.99
CA ILE A 97 0.50 14.41 -6.73
C ILE A 97 1.95 14.01 -6.48
N LEU A 98 2.83 14.99 -6.32
CA LEU A 98 4.27 14.76 -6.20
C LEU A 98 4.76 15.14 -4.81
N SER A 99 5.45 14.22 -4.14
CA SER A 99 5.88 14.42 -2.75
C SER A 99 7.22 15.14 -2.59
N ARG A 100 8.02 15.25 -3.66
CA ARG A 100 9.37 15.87 -3.65
C ARG A 100 9.55 16.95 -4.71
N GLU A 101 8.56 17.16 -5.56
CA GLU A 101 8.56 18.21 -6.58
C GLU A 101 7.26 19.01 -6.42
N GLN A 102 7.37 20.32 -6.25
CA GLN A 102 6.17 21.15 -6.17
C GLN A 102 5.54 21.25 -7.57
N GLY A 103 4.24 20.92 -7.64
CA GLY A 103 3.43 21.13 -8.83
C GLY A 103 2.88 22.55 -8.88
N ASP A 104 2.07 22.84 -9.89
CA ASP A 104 1.52 24.18 -10.14
C ASP A 104 0.46 24.61 -9.10
N ALA A 105 -0.04 23.67 -8.30
CA ALA A 105 -1.01 23.92 -7.24
C ALA A 105 -0.66 23.13 -5.99
N ASP A 106 -0.93 23.69 -4.81
CA ASP A 106 -0.71 23.04 -3.52
C ASP A 106 -1.49 21.71 -3.37
N LEU A 107 -2.62 21.59 -4.05
CA LEU A 107 -3.40 20.36 -4.13
C LEU A 107 -2.61 19.22 -4.78
N LEU A 108 -1.67 19.52 -5.67
CA LEU A 108 -0.85 18.57 -6.40
C LEU A 108 0.52 18.31 -5.76
N PHE A 109 0.76 18.87 -4.57
CA PHE A 109 1.98 18.66 -3.80
C PHE A 109 1.74 17.81 -2.55
N GLY A 110 2.73 17.00 -2.18
CA GLY A 110 2.75 16.19 -0.96
C GLY A 110 2.41 14.73 -1.19
N ARG A 111 1.70 14.11 -0.24
CA ARG A 111 1.23 12.73 -0.32
C ARG A 111 -0.29 12.69 -0.34
N ILE A 112 -0.83 11.57 -0.81
CA ILE A 112 -2.25 11.27 -0.64
C ILE A 112 -2.43 10.78 0.79
N ASP A 113 -3.08 11.60 1.60
CA ASP A 113 -3.58 11.28 2.93
C ASP A 113 -5.07 11.61 3.00
N GLU A 114 -5.68 11.45 4.18
CA GLU A 114 -7.10 11.73 4.39
C GLU A 114 -7.47 13.18 4.06
N GLU A 115 -6.67 14.15 4.49
CA GLU A 115 -6.93 15.57 4.24
C GLU A 115 -6.81 15.90 2.75
N LYS A 116 -5.80 15.36 2.08
CA LYS A 116 -5.67 15.50 0.63
C LYS A 116 -6.88 14.90 -0.10
N ALA A 117 -7.32 13.71 0.31
CA ALA A 117 -8.51 13.08 -0.27
C ALA A 117 -9.76 13.94 -0.05
N ARG A 118 -9.96 14.49 1.16
CA ARG A 118 -11.04 15.43 1.48
C ARG A 118 -10.99 16.67 0.58
N GLN A 119 -9.83 17.26 0.37
CA GLN A 119 -9.66 18.40 -0.53
C GLN A 119 -10.05 18.07 -1.98
N PHE A 120 -9.68 16.89 -2.47
CA PHE A 120 -10.12 16.42 -3.80
C PHE A 120 -11.62 16.22 -3.87
N LEU A 121 -12.24 15.62 -2.86
CA LEU A 121 -13.68 15.38 -2.81
C LEU A 121 -14.48 16.70 -2.79
N THR A 122 -13.98 17.72 -2.09
CA THR A 122 -14.62 19.03 -2.01
C THR A 122 -14.42 19.87 -3.27
N LYS A 123 -13.22 19.88 -3.85
CA LYS A 123 -12.85 20.82 -4.93
C LYS A 123 -13.01 20.25 -6.33
N VAL A 124 -12.90 18.94 -6.51
CA VAL A 124 -12.73 18.31 -7.83
C VAL A 124 -13.73 17.17 -8.05
N LEU A 125 -14.02 16.38 -7.00
CA LEU A 125 -14.74 15.11 -7.10
C LEU A 125 -15.90 15.05 -6.10
N PRO A 126 -17.03 15.74 -6.35
CA PRO A 126 -18.17 15.69 -5.45
C PRO A 126 -18.60 14.23 -5.23
N ALA A 127 -18.62 13.78 -3.97
CA ALA A 127 -18.86 12.38 -3.61
C ALA A 127 -20.13 11.78 -4.21
N ARG A 128 -21.19 12.59 -4.36
CA ARG A 128 -22.46 12.20 -5.00
C ARG A 128 -22.33 11.76 -6.47
N GLN A 129 -21.23 12.10 -7.13
CA GLN A 129 -20.98 11.72 -8.52
C GLN A 129 -20.14 10.44 -8.61
N ILE A 130 -19.67 9.87 -7.49
CA ILE A 130 -18.80 8.70 -7.51
C ILE A 130 -19.65 7.42 -7.54
N ASP A 131 -19.55 6.68 -8.63
CA ASP A 131 -20.26 5.41 -8.78
C ASP A 131 -19.42 4.23 -8.31
N GLU A 132 -18.11 4.28 -8.54
CA GLU A 132 -17.13 3.26 -8.15
C GLU A 132 -15.81 3.95 -7.78
N CYS A 133 -15.17 3.51 -6.70
CA CYS A 133 -13.89 4.01 -6.25
C CYS A 133 -12.90 2.86 -6.05
N PHE A 134 -11.71 2.97 -6.67
CA PHE A 134 -10.63 1.98 -6.55
C PHE A 134 -9.42 2.60 -5.85
N ILE A 135 -8.91 1.94 -4.81
CA ILE A 135 -7.81 2.47 -4.00
C ILE A 135 -6.70 1.43 -3.89
N CYS A 136 -5.48 1.78 -4.32
CA CYS A 136 -4.35 0.86 -4.24
C CYS A 136 -3.03 1.59 -3.97
N GLY A 137 -2.37 1.24 -2.86
CA GLY A 137 -1.10 1.85 -2.47
C GLY A 137 -0.72 1.58 -1.02
N PRO A 138 0.10 2.44 -0.39
CA PRO A 138 0.49 2.29 1.00
C PRO A 138 -0.71 2.26 1.95
N GLU A 139 -0.65 1.45 3.00
CA GLU A 139 -1.77 1.22 3.93
C GLU A 139 -2.34 2.51 4.52
N ASP A 140 -1.47 3.45 4.93
CA ASP A 140 -1.90 4.73 5.49
C ASP A 140 -2.70 5.57 4.49
N MET A 141 -2.33 5.52 3.20
CA MET A 141 -3.08 6.18 2.13
C MET A 141 -4.45 5.51 1.98
N VAL A 142 -4.49 4.17 1.90
CA VAL A 142 -5.75 3.44 1.72
C VAL A 142 -6.71 3.73 2.88
N ARG A 143 -6.23 3.70 4.12
CA ARG A 143 -7.03 4.02 5.30
C ARG A 143 -7.55 5.46 5.26
N GLY A 144 -6.68 6.44 4.98
CA GLY A 144 -7.06 7.84 4.93
C GLY A 144 -8.08 8.16 3.83
N VAL A 145 -7.87 7.63 2.62
CA VAL A 145 -8.81 7.83 1.49
C VAL A 145 -10.17 7.21 1.81
N ARG A 146 -10.21 6.00 2.41
CA ARG A 146 -11.46 5.36 2.81
C ARG A 146 -12.21 6.16 3.87
N ALA A 147 -11.51 6.72 4.85
CA ALA A 147 -12.12 7.57 5.88
C ALA A 147 -12.75 8.82 5.25
N ALA A 148 -12.03 9.52 4.37
CA ALA A 148 -12.54 10.70 3.68
C ALA A 148 -13.75 10.40 2.79
N LEU A 149 -13.76 9.26 2.09
CA LEU A 149 -14.89 8.82 1.26
C LEU A 149 -16.13 8.50 2.11
N ALA A 150 -15.95 7.82 3.24
CA ALA A 150 -17.04 7.50 4.16
C ALA A 150 -17.62 8.77 4.79
N GLU A 151 -16.78 9.71 5.22
CA GLU A 151 -17.20 11.02 5.72
C GLU A 151 -18.01 11.80 4.67
N ALA A 152 -17.61 11.71 3.40
CA ALA A 152 -18.30 12.34 2.29
C ALA A 152 -19.57 11.60 1.81
N GLY A 153 -19.93 10.47 2.45
CA GLY A 153 -21.16 9.72 2.18
C GLY A 153 -21.07 8.74 1.00
N VAL A 154 -19.87 8.36 0.56
CA VAL A 154 -19.72 7.30 -0.45
C VAL A 154 -19.98 5.94 0.19
N ALA A 155 -20.93 5.20 -0.38
CA ALA A 155 -21.33 3.90 0.14
C ALA A 155 -20.18 2.87 0.04
N SER A 156 -20.02 2.05 1.08
CA SER A 156 -18.86 1.15 1.23
C SER A 156 -18.72 0.12 0.12
N GLU A 157 -19.84 -0.33 -0.43
CA GLU A 157 -19.95 -1.30 -1.53
C GLU A 157 -19.43 -0.75 -2.86
N LYS A 158 -19.32 0.57 -2.99
CA LYS A 158 -18.72 1.25 -4.15
C LYS A 158 -17.22 1.45 -3.99
N VAL A 159 -16.64 1.11 -2.83
CA VAL A 159 -15.22 1.36 -2.52
C VAL A 159 -14.45 0.05 -2.48
N HIS A 160 -13.66 -0.16 -3.53
CA HIS A 160 -12.78 -1.30 -3.72
C HIS A 160 -11.36 -0.89 -3.33
N PHE A 161 -10.65 -1.74 -2.59
CA PHE A 161 -9.26 -1.44 -2.24
C PHE A 161 -8.38 -2.69 -2.17
N GLU A 162 -7.10 -2.49 -2.43
CA GLU A 162 -6.07 -3.52 -2.29
C GLU A 162 -4.88 -2.97 -1.51
N LEU A 163 -4.36 -3.76 -0.58
CA LEU A 163 -3.22 -3.41 0.27
C LEU A 163 -1.98 -4.15 -0.24
N PHE A 164 -1.07 -3.42 -0.86
CA PHE A 164 0.26 -3.93 -1.19
C PHE A 164 1.24 -3.50 -0.11
N GLY A 165 1.33 -4.33 0.93
CA GLY A 165 2.35 -4.23 1.95
C GLY A 165 2.67 -5.64 2.42
N SER A 166 3.96 -5.99 2.47
CA SER A 166 4.36 -7.13 3.28
C SER A 166 3.90 -6.83 4.70
N ALA A 167 3.02 -7.67 5.25
CA ALA A 167 2.81 -7.69 6.69
C ALA A 167 4.15 -8.07 7.34
N THR A 168 5.03 -7.10 7.56
CA THR A 168 5.91 -7.16 8.73
C THR A 168 4.97 -7.03 9.91
N ALA A 169 4.42 -8.16 10.35
CA ALA A 169 3.70 -8.25 11.59
C ALA A 169 4.54 -7.59 12.70
N GLY A 170 4.00 -6.51 13.27
CA GLY A 170 4.47 -5.94 14.53
C GLY A 170 5.61 -4.92 14.44
N ALA A 171 5.29 -3.70 14.02
CA ALA A 171 5.86 -2.52 14.68
C ALA A 171 4.72 -1.82 15.41
N THR A 172 4.31 -2.38 16.55
CA THR A 172 3.47 -1.67 17.53
C THR A 172 4.17 -0.36 17.87
N GLN A 173 3.47 0.76 17.68
CA GLN A 173 3.89 2.05 18.21
C GLN A 173 4.12 1.90 19.72
N ALA A 174 5.37 1.96 20.14
CA ALA A 174 5.72 1.93 21.56
C ALA A 174 5.18 3.21 22.22
N THR A 175 4.12 3.06 23.01
CA THR A 175 3.74 4.03 24.03
C THR A 175 4.92 4.19 25.00
N LYS A 176 5.36 5.43 25.21
CA LYS A 176 6.43 5.78 26.15
C LYS A 176 5.96 5.52 27.58
N THR A 177 6.19 4.33 28.12
CA THR A 177 5.98 4.06 29.54
C THR A 177 7.16 4.61 30.35
N LYS A 178 6.87 5.50 31.29
CA LYS A 178 7.83 6.14 32.20
C LYS A 178 8.46 5.07 33.12
N LEU A 179 9.78 4.92 33.09
CA LEU A 179 10.51 4.01 33.97
C LEU A 179 10.49 4.53 35.43
N PRO A 180 10.25 3.68 36.44
CA PRO A 180 10.46 4.02 37.85
C PRO A 180 11.96 4.04 38.21
N PRO A 181 12.37 4.77 39.27
CA PRO A 181 13.77 4.99 39.59
C PRO A 181 14.47 3.70 40.07
N ALA A 182 15.74 3.58 39.70
CA ALA A 182 16.59 2.43 40.02
C ALA A 182 16.83 2.30 41.53
N GLY A 183 16.32 1.22 42.11
CA GLY A 183 16.64 0.77 43.47
C GLY A 183 17.85 -0.15 43.46
N ALA A 184 18.73 0.04 44.44
CA ALA A 184 20.01 -0.64 44.62
C ALA A 184 19.85 -2.17 44.79
N ASP A 185 20.53 -2.92 43.91
CA ASP A 185 21.48 -4.02 44.18
C ASP A 185 21.55 -4.99 42.98
N ASP A 186 21.77 -4.43 41.79
CA ASP A 186 21.62 -5.16 40.53
C ASP A 186 22.97 -5.73 40.08
N LYS A 187 23.21 -7.03 40.33
CA LYS A 187 24.43 -7.72 39.88
C LYS A 187 24.57 -7.59 38.36
N LYS A 188 25.67 -6.99 37.90
CA LYS A 188 25.94 -6.76 36.47
C LYS A 188 26.83 -7.88 35.91
N SER A 189 26.41 -8.48 34.80
CA SER A 189 27.20 -9.43 34.01
C SER A 189 27.74 -8.73 32.76
N VAL A 190 28.99 -8.99 32.39
CA VAL A 190 29.60 -8.44 31.17
C VAL A 190 29.45 -9.46 30.04
N VAL A 191 28.75 -9.08 28.97
CA VAL A 191 28.56 -9.89 27.76
C VAL A 191 29.38 -9.30 26.63
N THR A 192 30.18 -10.14 25.97
CA THR A 192 30.96 -9.76 24.78
C THR A 192 30.22 -10.19 23.52
N LEU A 193 29.79 -9.24 22.71
CA LEU A 193 29.17 -9.46 21.41
C LEU A 193 30.23 -9.37 20.30
N LYS A 194 30.32 -10.43 19.49
CA LYS A 194 31.19 -10.48 18.31
C LYS A 194 30.31 -10.55 17.06
N LEU A 195 30.40 -9.54 16.19
CA LEU A 195 29.71 -9.45 14.91
C LEU A 195 30.69 -8.89 13.87
N ASP A 196 30.79 -9.58 12.73
CA ASP A 196 31.58 -9.19 11.55
C ASP A 196 33.00 -8.69 11.86
N GLY A 197 33.75 -9.49 12.63
CA GLY A 197 35.15 -9.23 12.96
C GLY A 197 35.38 -8.20 14.08
N GLY A 198 34.33 -7.53 14.57
CA GLY A 198 34.39 -6.61 15.71
C GLY A 198 33.85 -7.23 17.00
N ALA A 199 34.57 -7.04 18.11
CA ALA A 199 34.11 -7.43 19.46
C ALA A 199 33.79 -6.17 20.29
N ARG A 200 32.63 -6.15 20.96
CA ARG A 200 32.26 -5.11 21.93
C ARG A 200 31.71 -5.72 23.21
N GLN A 201 32.04 -5.11 24.35
CA GLN A 201 31.54 -5.52 25.66
C GLN A 201 30.42 -4.61 26.14
N LEU A 202 29.38 -5.22 26.70
CA LEU A 202 28.23 -4.55 27.28
C LEU A 202 27.97 -5.12 28.68
N ALA A 203 27.72 -4.25 29.65
CA ALA A 203 27.31 -4.64 30.99
C ALA A 203 25.77 -4.72 31.05
N MET A 204 25.23 -5.88 31.43
CA MET A 204 23.80 -6.12 31.58
C MET A 204 23.47 -6.40 33.06
N SER A 205 22.37 -5.84 33.57
CA SER A 205 21.95 -6.05 34.96
C SER A 205 20.89 -7.16 35.07
N TYR A 206 20.86 -7.87 36.20
CA TYR A 206 20.09 -9.12 36.37
C TYR A 206 18.56 -8.92 36.44
N SER A 207 18.08 -7.78 36.94
CA SER A 207 16.64 -7.49 37.04
C SER A 207 16.04 -6.73 35.84
N ALA A 208 16.85 -6.45 34.81
CA ALA A 208 16.35 -5.94 33.54
C ALA A 208 15.66 -7.06 32.76
N THR A 209 14.32 -6.99 32.64
CA THR A 209 13.59 -7.82 31.68
C THR A 209 14.15 -7.53 30.28
N PRO A 210 14.48 -8.54 29.45
CA PRO A 210 15.17 -8.28 28.19
C PRO A 210 14.25 -7.52 27.25
N SER A 211 14.60 -6.26 26.96
CA SER A 211 14.07 -5.57 25.80
C SER A 211 14.49 -6.36 24.55
N SER A 212 13.49 -6.66 23.74
CA SER A 212 13.50 -7.31 22.44
C SER A 212 14.86 -7.43 21.71
N THR A 213 15.53 -8.57 21.86
CA THR A 213 16.31 -9.22 20.80
C THR A 213 16.58 -10.67 21.20
N ARG A 214 15.85 -11.63 20.62
CA ARG A 214 16.16 -13.06 20.76
C ARG A 214 16.97 -13.52 19.52
N PRO A 215 18.21 -14.02 19.68
CA PRO A 215 19.09 -14.35 18.55
C PRO A 215 19.07 -15.82 18.06
N TRP A 216 18.07 -16.66 18.40
CA TRP A 216 18.24 -18.13 18.34
C TRP A 216 17.25 -18.95 17.50
N LYS A 217 16.51 -18.38 16.53
CA LYS A 217 15.73 -19.23 15.59
C LYS A 217 16.42 -19.42 14.23
N ALA A 218 17.58 -20.07 14.29
CA ALA A 218 18.05 -20.95 13.23
C ALA A 218 18.35 -22.33 13.85
N ALA A 219 17.97 -23.38 13.13
CA ALA A 219 18.20 -24.83 13.33
C ALA A 219 17.25 -25.61 14.28
N SER A 220 16.24 -26.28 13.72
CA SER A 220 16.37 -27.71 13.42
C SER A 220 15.12 -28.33 12.76
N THR A 221 15.45 -29.17 11.81
CA THR A 221 14.73 -30.14 10.98
C THR A 221 13.67 -30.98 11.70
N ARG A 222 12.45 -31.05 11.15
CA ARG A 222 11.64 -32.28 10.99
C ARG A 222 10.57 -32.06 9.90
N ARG A 223 10.62 -32.90 8.86
CA ARG A 223 9.61 -32.96 7.77
C ARG A 223 8.33 -33.62 8.28
N ILE A 224 7.19 -32.96 8.09
CA ILE A 224 5.86 -33.56 7.83
C ILE A 224 5.12 -32.55 6.91
N PRO A 225 4.48 -32.96 5.79
CA PRO A 225 3.87 -32.02 4.86
C PRO A 225 2.50 -31.58 5.36
N ALA A 226 2.28 -30.28 5.50
CA ALA A 226 0.95 -29.70 5.65
C ALA A 226 0.77 -28.66 4.53
N LYS A 227 -0.19 -28.93 3.65
CA LYS A 227 -0.73 -27.95 2.70
C LYS A 227 -1.45 -26.88 3.52
N THR A 228 -1.06 -25.62 3.37
CA THR A 228 -1.83 -24.51 3.94
C THR A 228 -1.95 -23.40 2.91
N ALA A 229 -3.15 -23.31 2.33
CA ALA A 229 -3.68 -22.11 1.71
C ALA A 229 -3.93 -21.04 2.80
N CYS A 230 -3.83 -19.76 2.44
CA CYS A 230 -4.28 -18.66 3.29
C CYS A 230 -5.77 -18.83 3.61
N ALA A 231 -6.09 -19.29 4.81
CA ALA A 231 -7.44 -19.28 5.37
C ALA A 231 -7.62 -17.99 6.19
N ALA A 232 -8.52 -17.12 5.74
CA ALA A 232 -9.08 -16.06 6.57
C ALA A 232 -10.08 -16.69 7.56
N PRO A 233 -10.16 -16.20 8.82
CA PRO A 233 -11.16 -16.71 9.76
C PRO A 233 -12.56 -16.20 9.38
N ALA A 234 -13.47 -17.14 9.16
CA ALA A 234 -14.91 -16.91 9.18
C ALA A 234 -15.38 -16.81 10.64
N SER A 235 -16.17 -15.78 10.96
CA SER A 235 -16.93 -15.69 12.22
C SER A 235 -18.33 -16.30 12.01
N PRO A 236 -18.85 -17.10 12.95
CA PRO A 236 -20.24 -17.57 12.91
C PRO A 236 -21.19 -16.60 13.64
N VAL A 237 -22.39 -16.47 13.04
CA VAL A 237 -23.73 -16.07 13.54
C VAL A 237 -23.81 -15.13 14.75
#